data_AF-A0A0R2WNX1-F1
#
_entry.id   AF-A0A0R2WNX1-F1
#
_cell.length_a   1.000
_cell.length_b   1.000
_cell.length_c   1.000
_cell.angle_alpha   90.00
_cell.angle_beta   90.00
_cell.angle_gamma   90.00
#
_symmetry.space_group_name_H-M   'P 1'
#
loop_
_entity.id
_entity.type
_entity.pdbx_description
1 polymer ?
#
loop_
_entity_poly.entity_id
_entity_poly.type
_entity_poly.pdbx_seq_one_letter_code
_entity_poly.pdbx_strand_id
1 'polypeptide(L)'
;MPCGVWTRAFSAAQTGRTPCQAPPPKGAFSEAELNRYARHIMLREIGGPGQKRLKEAKVLVIGAGGLGAPALLYLAASGVGLVGVVDDDIVEASNLQRQVIHTDDRIGVDKVRSAQLAMTALNPFIEVRPYKRRLTVENAKALLEDYDLILDGSDNFATRYLINETAVLLKKPLISAAITQWEGQISLYDPARGGPCYACVFPTAPSPELVPNCAIAGVAAPLPGVVGAMMATEAVKHLSQAGQTLRGRLFIYDALYGQSRVIFLTPDSACPVCRGAGPEITLAQAHK
;
A
#
# COMPACT_ATOMS: atom_id res chain seq x y z
N MET A 1 -77.70 -12.39 -1.78
CA MET A 1 -77.95 -11.17 -0.97
C MET A 1 -78.40 -11.63 0.42
N PRO A 2 -78.01 -11.01 1.55
CA PRO A 2 -77.12 -9.84 1.76
C PRO A 2 -75.74 -10.27 2.30
N CYS A 3 -74.62 -9.63 1.95
CA CYS A 3 -74.13 -8.29 2.33
C CYS A 3 -73.59 -8.24 3.78
N GLY A 4 -72.26 -8.27 3.91
CA GLY A 4 -71.52 -8.19 5.17
C GLY A 4 -70.03 -7.98 4.89
N VAL A 5 -69.68 -6.72 4.59
CA VAL A 5 -68.34 -6.24 4.25
C VAL A 5 -67.46 -6.22 5.50
N TRP A 6 -66.33 -6.92 5.48
CA TRP A 6 -65.24 -6.75 6.45
C TRP A 6 -64.03 -6.17 5.73
N THR A 7 -63.92 -4.85 5.77
CA THR A 7 -62.75 -4.06 5.38
C THR A 7 -61.62 -4.34 6.38
N ARG A 8 -60.56 -5.04 5.95
CA ARG A 8 -59.29 -5.09 6.67
C ARG A 8 -58.55 -3.78 6.44
N ALA A 9 -58.43 -2.99 7.50
CA ALA A 9 -57.62 -1.78 7.53
C ALA A 9 -56.14 -2.13 7.29
N PHE A 10 -55.56 -1.59 6.22
CA PHE A 10 -54.12 -1.54 6.03
C PHE A 10 -53.53 -0.53 7.03
N SER A 11 -52.79 -1.02 8.02
CA SER A 11 -51.94 -0.19 8.87
C SER A 11 -50.73 0.26 8.06
N ALA A 12 -50.68 1.55 7.72
CA ALA A 12 -49.52 2.17 7.09
C ALA A 12 -48.30 2.08 8.03
N ALA A 13 -47.35 1.22 7.70
CA ALA A 13 -46.04 1.22 8.32
C ALA A 13 -45.35 2.55 8.01
N GLN A 14 -45.11 3.35 9.05
CA GLN A 14 -44.31 4.56 8.98
C GLN A 14 -42.89 4.19 8.55
N THR A 15 -42.59 4.42 7.28
CA THR A 15 -41.22 4.37 6.76
C THR A 15 -40.51 5.62 7.25
N GLY A 16 -39.91 5.53 8.44
CA GLY A 16 -38.94 6.49 8.93
C GLY A 16 -37.73 6.49 8.01
N ARG A 17 -37.76 7.33 6.96
CA ARG A 17 -36.55 7.66 6.19
C ARG A 17 -35.63 8.42 7.13
N THR A 18 -34.55 7.77 7.54
CA THR A 18 -33.41 8.45 8.18
C THR A 18 -33.02 9.63 7.28
N PRO A 19 -32.96 10.87 7.80
CA PRO A 19 -32.56 12.00 6.98
C PRO A 19 -31.15 11.74 6.45
N CYS A 20 -30.98 11.96 5.14
CA CYS A 20 -29.69 11.89 4.48
C CYS A 20 -28.78 12.92 5.16
N GLN A 21 -27.91 12.47 6.06
CA GLN A 21 -26.94 13.34 6.72
C GLN A 21 -26.03 13.91 5.62
N ALA A 22 -25.88 15.23 5.62
CA ALA A 22 -24.92 15.89 4.73
C ALA A 22 -23.54 15.25 4.91
N PRO A 23 -22.76 15.05 3.83
CA PRO A 23 -21.43 14.49 3.95
C PRO A 23 -20.61 15.34 4.94
N PRO A 24 -19.87 14.71 5.87
CA PRO A 24 -19.13 15.45 6.88
C PRO A 24 -18.13 16.40 6.21
N PRO A 25 -17.84 17.57 6.82
CA PRO A 25 -16.83 18.47 6.32
C PRO A 25 -15.49 17.75 6.13
N LYS A 26 -14.69 18.17 5.14
CA LYS A 26 -13.37 17.57 4.86
C LYS A 26 -12.56 17.46 6.16
N GLY A 27 -12.16 16.24 6.50
CA GLY A 27 -11.37 15.94 7.71
C GLY A 27 -12.17 15.62 8.98
N ALA A 28 -13.51 15.70 8.97
CA ALA A 28 -14.35 15.21 10.06
C ALA A 28 -14.79 13.77 9.81
N PHE A 29 -14.95 13.00 10.89
CA PHE A 29 -15.47 11.64 10.83
C PHE A 29 -16.99 11.64 10.90
N SER A 30 -17.64 10.84 10.05
CA SER A 30 -19.03 10.45 10.28
C SER A 30 -19.14 9.49 11.46
N GLU A 31 -20.34 9.31 12.00
CA GLU A 31 -20.61 8.33 13.05
C GLU A 31 -20.22 6.90 12.60
N ALA A 32 -20.50 6.57 11.34
CA ALA A 32 -20.13 5.27 10.76
C ALA A 32 -18.62 5.07 10.72
N GLU A 33 -17.84 6.12 10.42
CA GLU A 33 -16.38 6.06 10.46
C GLU A 33 -15.84 5.95 11.90
N LEU A 34 -16.42 6.69 12.86
CA LEU A 34 -16.03 6.57 14.27
C LEU A 34 -16.25 5.16 14.79
N ASN A 35 -17.40 4.55 14.48
CA ASN A 35 -17.70 3.18 14.87
C ASN A 35 -16.74 2.17 14.21
N ARG A 36 -16.41 2.37 12.92
CA ARG A 36 -15.50 1.51 12.17
C ARG A 36 -14.07 1.58 12.69
N TYR A 37 -13.56 2.78 12.95
CA TYR A 37 -12.18 3.00 13.38
C TYR A 37 -12.01 3.04 14.90
N ALA A 38 -13.06 2.72 15.67
CA ALA A 38 -13.08 2.80 17.13
C ALA A 38 -11.89 2.08 17.78
N ARG A 39 -11.51 0.90 17.27
CA ARG A 39 -10.37 0.12 17.79
C ARG A 39 -9.03 0.79 17.54
N HIS A 40 -8.86 1.49 16.43
CA HIS A 40 -7.65 2.29 16.15
C HIS A 40 -7.61 3.55 17.03
N ILE A 41 -8.74 4.24 17.17
CA ILE A 41 -8.87 5.46 17.98
C ILE A 41 -8.60 5.18 19.46
N MET A 42 -8.90 3.97 19.94
CA MET A 42 -8.61 3.54 21.32
C MET A 42 -7.12 3.31 21.60
N LEU A 43 -6.29 3.08 20.58
CA LEU A 43 -4.84 2.91 20.77
C LEU A 43 -4.21 4.25 21.12
N ARG A 44 -3.45 4.28 22.23
CA ARG A 44 -2.82 5.50 22.74
C ARG A 44 -1.89 6.15 21.71
N GLU A 45 -1.19 5.34 20.93
CA GLU A 45 -0.21 5.78 19.94
C GLU A 45 -0.85 6.33 18.65
N ILE A 46 -2.10 5.95 18.36
CA ILE A 46 -2.84 6.43 17.20
C ILE A 46 -3.82 7.53 17.62
N GLY A 47 -4.81 7.20 18.46
CA GLY A 47 -5.82 8.14 18.90
C GLY A 47 -6.68 8.73 17.79
N GLY A 48 -7.57 9.64 18.15
CA GLY A 48 -8.32 10.46 17.19
C GLY A 48 -7.41 11.25 16.22
N PRO A 49 -6.35 11.93 16.70
CA PRO A 49 -5.44 12.68 15.83
C PRO A 49 -4.69 11.81 14.81
N GLY A 50 -4.20 10.62 15.20
CA GLY A 50 -3.52 9.70 14.30
C GLY A 50 -4.48 9.10 13.26
N GLN A 51 -5.69 8.74 13.67
CA GLN A 51 -6.71 8.29 12.72
C GLN A 51 -7.09 9.41 11.74
N LYS A 52 -7.15 10.68 12.20
CA LYS A 52 -7.40 11.83 11.33
C LYS A 52 -6.27 12.00 10.31
N ARG A 53 -5.01 11.87 10.72
CA ARG A 53 -3.87 11.86 9.79
C ARG A 53 -3.96 10.76 8.74
N LEU A 54 -4.40 9.55 9.12
CA LEU A 54 -4.64 8.47 8.15
C LEU A 54 -5.72 8.87 7.13
N LYS A 55 -6.84 9.42 7.59
CA LYS A 55 -7.93 9.89 6.72
C LYS A 55 -7.51 11.04 5.78
N GLU A 56 -6.54 11.85 6.16
CA GLU A 56 -6.02 12.95 5.34
C GLU A 56 -4.88 12.53 4.41
N ALA A 57 -4.25 11.38 4.68
CA ALA A 57 -3.08 10.90 3.95
C ALA A 57 -3.41 10.31 2.58
N LYS A 58 -2.43 10.46 1.68
CA LYS A 58 -2.41 9.88 0.33
C LYS A 58 -1.25 8.90 0.21
N VAL A 59 -1.54 7.64 -0.08
CA VAL A 59 -0.53 6.59 -0.26
C VAL A 59 -0.53 6.08 -1.70
N LEU A 60 0.64 6.02 -2.33
CA LEU A 60 0.79 5.37 -3.63
C LEU A 60 1.38 3.97 -3.42
N VAL A 61 0.69 2.94 -3.90
CA VAL A 61 1.20 1.56 -3.90
C VAL A 61 1.52 1.16 -5.34
N ILE A 62 2.75 0.72 -5.56
CA ILE A 62 3.24 0.30 -6.87
C ILE A 62 3.35 -1.22 -6.86
N GLY A 63 2.52 -1.85 -7.68
CA GLY A 63 2.24 -3.28 -7.69
C GLY A 63 1.00 -3.62 -6.87
N ALA A 64 0.03 -4.28 -7.51
CA ALA A 64 -1.13 -4.92 -6.89
C ALA A 64 -0.95 -6.45 -6.76
N GLY A 65 0.30 -6.92 -6.86
CA GLY A 65 0.68 -8.33 -6.77
C GLY A 65 0.75 -8.87 -5.33
N GLY A 66 1.63 -9.86 -5.08
CA GLY A 66 1.64 -10.60 -3.81
C GLY A 66 1.90 -9.73 -2.57
N LEU A 67 2.81 -8.76 -2.66
CA LEU A 67 3.11 -7.82 -1.57
C LEU A 67 2.06 -6.70 -1.49
N GLY A 68 1.68 -6.15 -2.64
CA GLY A 68 0.73 -5.05 -2.74
C GLY A 68 -0.67 -5.43 -2.27
N ALA A 69 -1.16 -6.62 -2.62
CA ALA A 69 -2.50 -7.10 -2.29
C ALA A 69 -2.86 -6.99 -0.79
N PRO A 70 -2.13 -7.61 0.14
CA PRO A 70 -2.39 -7.45 1.57
C PRO A 70 -2.14 -6.02 2.05
N ALA A 71 -1.14 -5.31 1.51
CA ALA A 71 -0.86 -3.93 1.90
C ALA A 71 -2.06 -3.01 1.58
N LEU A 72 -2.61 -3.11 0.37
CA LEU A 72 -3.79 -2.39 -0.10
C LEU A 72 -5.02 -2.66 0.78
N LEU A 73 -5.28 -3.93 1.09
CA LEU A 73 -6.40 -4.31 1.96
C LEU A 73 -6.26 -3.68 3.35
N TYR A 74 -5.08 -3.75 3.97
CA TYR A 74 -4.87 -3.18 5.30
C TYR A 74 -4.80 -1.65 5.32
N LEU A 75 -4.29 -0.99 4.27
CA LEU A 75 -4.38 0.46 4.13
C LEU A 75 -5.84 0.91 4.04
N ALA A 76 -6.65 0.20 3.24
CA ALA A 76 -8.07 0.46 3.14
C ALA A 76 -8.78 0.23 4.47
N ALA A 77 -8.56 -0.90 5.14
CA ALA A 77 -9.15 -1.20 6.45
C ALA A 77 -8.76 -0.17 7.51
N SER A 78 -7.52 0.34 7.46
CA SER A 78 -7.00 1.34 8.40
C SER A 78 -7.56 2.75 8.16
N GLY A 79 -8.29 2.97 7.06
CA GLY A 79 -8.90 4.26 6.75
C GLY A 79 -7.92 5.29 6.19
N VAL A 80 -6.92 4.84 5.42
CA VAL A 80 -6.08 5.76 4.63
C VAL A 80 -6.98 6.46 3.60
N GLY A 81 -7.02 7.78 3.64
CA GLY A 81 -8.01 8.58 2.92
C GLY A 81 -8.01 8.38 1.41
N LEU A 82 -6.81 8.32 0.82
CA LEU A 82 -6.64 8.11 -0.61
C LEU A 82 -5.52 7.11 -0.87
N VAL A 83 -5.83 6.07 -1.65
CA VAL A 83 -4.83 5.09 -2.09
C VAL A 83 -4.76 5.04 -3.61
N GLY A 84 -3.62 5.42 -4.16
CA GLY A 84 -3.28 5.22 -5.56
C GLY A 84 -2.71 3.82 -5.77
N VAL A 85 -3.13 3.14 -6.83
CA VAL A 85 -2.67 1.78 -7.16
C VAL A 85 -2.13 1.76 -8.58
N VAL A 86 -0.86 1.42 -8.76
CA VAL A 86 -0.19 1.37 -10.07
C VAL A 86 0.17 -0.06 -10.41
N ASP A 87 -0.39 -0.58 -11.48
CA ASP A 87 -0.11 -1.93 -12.01
C ASP A 87 -0.60 -1.98 -13.46
N ASP A 88 0.17 -2.55 -14.38
CA ASP A 88 -0.21 -2.70 -15.79
C ASP A 88 -0.76 -4.08 -16.14
N ASP A 89 -0.71 -5.04 -15.21
CA ASP A 89 -1.15 -6.41 -15.45
C ASP A 89 -2.66 -6.61 -15.31
N ILE A 90 -3.09 -7.79 -15.76
CA ILE A 90 -4.41 -8.38 -15.51
C ILE A 90 -4.31 -9.50 -14.48
N VAL A 91 -5.43 -9.85 -13.86
CA VAL A 91 -5.51 -10.99 -12.93
C VAL A 91 -5.42 -12.30 -13.71
N GLU A 92 -4.54 -13.20 -13.27
CA GLU A 92 -4.40 -14.55 -13.81
C GLU A 92 -4.63 -15.62 -12.74
N ALA A 93 -5.07 -16.81 -13.12
CA ALA A 93 -5.28 -17.93 -12.18
C ALA A 93 -4.00 -18.27 -11.38
N SER A 94 -2.83 -18.21 -12.03
CA SER A 94 -1.51 -18.44 -11.43
C SER A 94 -1.17 -17.47 -10.29
N ASN A 95 -1.85 -16.33 -10.24
CA ASN A 95 -1.64 -15.28 -9.25
C ASN A 95 -2.36 -15.58 -7.93
N LEU A 96 -3.48 -16.31 -7.99
CA LEU A 96 -4.45 -16.42 -6.89
C LEU A 96 -3.91 -17.18 -5.67
N GLN A 97 -2.85 -17.97 -5.83
CA GLN A 97 -2.19 -18.62 -4.70
C GLN A 97 -1.60 -17.63 -3.68
N ARG A 98 -1.29 -16.38 -4.11
CA ARG A 98 -0.65 -15.36 -3.25
C ARG A 98 -1.20 -13.95 -3.34
N GLN A 99 -2.00 -13.63 -4.37
CA GLN A 99 -2.55 -12.29 -4.57
C GLN A 99 -3.97 -12.20 -4.03
N VAL A 100 -4.09 -12.24 -2.70
CA VAL A 100 -5.36 -12.45 -1.96
C VAL A 100 -6.40 -11.33 -2.10
N ILE A 101 -6.07 -10.24 -2.78
CA ILE A 101 -7.02 -9.16 -3.11
C ILE A 101 -7.88 -9.50 -4.34
N HIS A 102 -7.41 -10.43 -5.16
CA HIS A 102 -8.07 -10.92 -6.37
C HIS A 102 -8.80 -12.24 -6.12
N THR A 103 -9.71 -12.59 -7.03
CA THR A 103 -10.58 -13.77 -6.92
C THR A 103 -10.79 -14.38 -8.31
N ASP A 104 -11.18 -15.65 -8.38
CA ASP A 104 -11.39 -16.41 -9.63
C ASP A 104 -12.36 -15.72 -10.60
N ASP A 105 -13.45 -15.15 -10.10
CA ASP A 105 -14.45 -14.43 -10.89
C ASP A 105 -13.91 -13.14 -11.54
N ARG A 106 -12.72 -12.69 -11.15
CA ARG A 106 -12.05 -11.51 -11.68
C ARG A 106 -10.82 -11.83 -12.54
N ILE A 107 -10.60 -13.09 -12.92
CA ILE A 107 -9.58 -13.45 -13.91
C ILE A 107 -9.84 -12.69 -15.22
N GLY A 108 -8.77 -12.13 -15.82
CA GLY A 108 -8.83 -11.30 -17.02
C GLY A 108 -9.17 -9.82 -16.75
N VAL A 109 -9.54 -9.46 -15.52
CA VAL A 109 -9.76 -8.06 -15.13
C VAL A 109 -8.42 -7.40 -14.77
N ASP A 110 -8.27 -6.13 -15.08
CA ASP A 110 -7.12 -5.31 -14.68
C ASP A 110 -6.87 -5.40 -13.17
N LYS A 111 -5.61 -5.67 -12.76
CA LYS A 111 -5.29 -5.83 -11.33
C LYS A 111 -5.67 -4.59 -10.54
N VAL A 112 -5.39 -3.38 -11.06
CA VAL A 112 -5.76 -2.12 -10.41
C VAL A 112 -7.27 -1.97 -10.22
N ARG A 113 -8.09 -2.46 -11.17
CA ARG A 113 -9.55 -2.39 -11.07
C ARG A 113 -10.07 -3.44 -10.09
N SER A 114 -9.53 -4.66 -10.15
CA SER A 114 -9.85 -5.74 -9.21
C SER A 114 -9.52 -5.32 -7.77
N ALA A 115 -8.35 -4.72 -7.55
CA ALA A 115 -7.94 -4.16 -6.26
C ALA A 115 -8.88 -3.03 -5.80
N GLN A 116 -9.21 -2.08 -6.68
CA GLN A 116 -10.15 -1.01 -6.36
C GLN A 116 -11.49 -1.55 -5.86
N LEU A 117 -12.07 -2.54 -6.53
CA LEU A 117 -13.33 -3.17 -6.13
C LEU A 117 -13.24 -3.81 -4.74
N ALA A 118 -12.15 -4.55 -4.47
CA ALA A 118 -11.95 -5.18 -3.15
C ALA A 118 -11.81 -4.13 -2.04
N MET A 119 -11.02 -3.08 -2.28
CA MET A 119 -10.75 -2.03 -1.29
C MET A 119 -12.00 -1.22 -0.96
N THR A 120 -12.79 -0.84 -1.96
CA THR A 120 -14.02 -0.05 -1.73
C THR A 120 -15.14 -0.90 -1.13
N ALA A 121 -15.20 -2.20 -1.45
CA ALA A 121 -16.10 -3.14 -0.77
C ALA A 121 -15.73 -3.30 0.71
N LEU A 122 -14.43 -3.35 1.02
CA LEU A 122 -13.94 -3.38 2.39
C LEU A 122 -14.19 -2.07 3.12
N ASN A 123 -13.87 -0.94 2.47
CA ASN A 123 -14.02 0.40 3.05
C ASN A 123 -14.57 1.43 2.05
N PRO A 124 -15.86 1.82 2.17
CA PRO A 124 -16.47 2.79 1.25
C PRO A 124 -16.12 4.24 1.59
N PHE A 125 -15.38 4.51 2.68
CA PHE A 125 -15.03 5.86 3.11
C PHE A 125 -13.72 6.39 2.53
N ILE A 126 -13.00 5.56 1.76
CA ILE A 126 -11.72 5.92 1.16
C ILE A 126 -11.85 6.17 -0.35
N GLU A 127 -10.96 6.97 -0.89
CA GLU A 127 -10.79 7.15 -2.34
C GLU A 127 -9.72 6.18 -2.84
N VAL A 128 -10.01 5.45 -3.92
CA VAL A 128 -9.03 4.57 -4.55
C VAL A 128 -8.86 4.98 -6.01
N ARG A 129 -7.61 5.30 -6.40
CA ARG A 129 -7.23 5.73 -7.74
C ARG A 129 -6.47 4.62 -8.48
N PRO A 130 -7.10 3.90 -9.41
CA PRO A 130 -6.43 2.89 -10.22
C PRO A 130 -5.67 3.55 -11.38
N TYR A 131 -4.40 3.18 -11.54
CA TYR A 131 -3.56 3.59 -12.66
C TYR A 131 -3.11 2.35 -13.43
N LYS A 132 -3.88 1.98 -14.47
CA LYS A 132 -3.48 0.91 -15.39
C LYS A 132 -2.38 1.40 -16.32
N ARG A 133 -1.14 1.38 -15.82
CA ARG A 133 0.07 1.76 -16.56
C ARG A 133 1.30 1.32 -15.79
N ARG A 134 2.37 1.06 -16.54
CA ARG A 134 3.70 0.85 -15.98
C ARG A 134 4.27 2.16 -15.46
N LEU A 135 5.00 2.10 -14.35
CA LEU A 135 5.80 3.23 -13.91
C LEU A 135 7.03 3.37 -14.80
N THR A 136 7.26 4.55 -15.34
CA THR A 136 8.39 4.85 -16.23
C THR A 136 9.09 6.13 -15.79
N VAL A 137 10.30 6.37 -16.28
CA VAL A 137 11.08 7.59 -15.97
C VAL A 137 10.27 8.85 -16.30
N GLU A 138 9.50 8.81 -17.40
CA GLU A 138 8.73 9.94 -17.91
C GLU A 138 7.50 10.26 -17.05
N ASN A 139 6.91 9.25 -16.39
CA ASN A 139 5.68 9.43 -15.62
C ASN A 139 5.87 9.40 -14.10
N ALA A 140 7.01 8.91 -13.60
CA ALA A 140 7.22 8.65 -12.18
C ALA A 140 7.11 9.92 -11.34
N LYS A 141 7.79 11.00 -11.74
CA LYS A 141 7.80 12.27 -10.99
C LYS A 141 6.38 12.82 -10.81
N ALA A 142 5.65 12.98 -11.91
CA ALA A 142 4.29 13.52 -11.90
C ALA A 142 3.29 12.63 -11.13
N LEU A 143 3.54 11.32 -11.07
CA LEU A 143 2.68 10.42 -10.31
C LEU A 143 3.00 10.44 -8.81
N LEU A 144 4.28 10.43 -8.42
CA LEU A 144 4.69 10.33 -7.02
C LEU A 144 4.53 11.64 -6.25
N GLU A 145 4.53 12.80 -6.93
CA GLU A 145 4.48 14.11 -6.26
C GLU A 145 3.19 14.36 -5.47
N ASP A 146 2.08 13.79 -5.95
CA ASP A 146 0.73 13.92 -5.38
C ASP A 146 0.50 13.15 -4.06
N TYR A 147 1.45 12.30 -3.66
CA TYR A 147 1.31 11.36 -2.55
C TYR A 147 2.25 11.68 -1.38
N ASP A 148 1.84 11.33 -0.17
CA ASP A 148 2.59 11.60 1.05
C ASP A 148 3.60 10.49 1.37
N LEU A 149 3.30 9.26 0.93
CA LEU A 149 4.06 8.05 1.19
C LEU A 149 3.95 7.08 0.00
N ILE A 150 5.08 6.48 -0.37
CA ILE A 150 5.17 5.51 -1.46
C ILE A 150 5.44 4.11 -0.90
N LEU A 151 4.72 3.11 -1.39
CA LEU A 151 4.96 1.70 -1.13
C LEU A 151 5.40 1.01 -2.42
N ASP A 152 6.54 0.33 -2.36
CA ASP A 152 7.07 -0.48 -3.45
C ASP A 152 6.83 -1.96 -3.16
N GLY A 153 5.83 -2.52 -3.87
CA GLY A 153 5.54 -3.94 -3.95
C GLY A 153 5.87 -4.53 -5.33
N SER A 154 6.72 -3.85 -6.11
CA SER A 154 7.13 -4.30 -7.45
C SER A 154 8.03 -5.53 -7.38
N ASP A 155 8.10 -6.28 -8.47
CA ASP A 155 8.83 -7.56 -8.55
C ASP A 155 10.13 -7.49 -9.36
N ASN A 156 10.53 -6.31 -9.82
CA ASN A 156 11.71 -6.12 -10.67
C ASN A 156 12.59 -4.95 -10.19
N PHE A 157 13.91 -5.14 -10.29
CA PHE A 157 14.88 -4.18 -9.78
C PHE A 157 14.80 -2.81 -10.46
N ALA A 158 14.63 -2.75 -11.78
CA ALA A 158 14.56 -1.49 -12.51
C ALA A 158 13.48 -0.54 -11.94
N THR A 159 12.30 -1.09 -11.64
CA THR A 159 11.22 -0.33 -11.00
C THR A 159 11.59 0.11 -9.59
N ARG A 160 12.21 -0.76 -8.78
CA ARG A 160 12.66 -0.42 -7.40
C ARG A 160 13.64 0.75 -7.38
N TYR A 161 14.64 0.74 -8.27
CA TYR A 161 15.61 1.83 -8.38
C TYR A 161 14.96 3.12 -8.86
N LEU A 162 14.09 3.06 -9.88
CA LEU A 162 13.32 4.22 -10.35
C LEU A 162 12.47 4.85 -9.24
N ILE A 163 11.75 4.03 -8.46
CA ILE A 163 10.94 4.49 -7.34
C ILE A 163 11.82 5.17 -6.31
N ASN A 164 12.93 4.55 -5.94
CA ASN A 164 13.87 5.12 -4.97
C ASN A 164 14.40 6.47 -5.44
N GLU A 165 14.94 6.57 -6.65
CA GLU A 165 15.49 7.83 -7.18
C GLU A 165 14.43 8.93 -7.21
N THR A 166 13.23 8.60 -7.68
CA THR A 166 12.11 9.56 -7.74
C THR A 166 11.64 9.97 -6.34
N ALA A 167 11.55 9.05 -5.40
CA ALA A 167 11.17 9.34 -4.02
C ALA A 167 12.21 10.21 -3.30
N VAL A 168 13.51 9.95 -3.52
CA VAL A 168 14.59 10.79 -3.01
C VAL A 168 14.50 12.20 -3.58
N LEU A 169 14.34 12.33 -4.90
CA LEU A 169 14.18 13.62 -5.59
C LEU A 169 13.02 14.44 -5.02
N LEU A 170 11.88 13.79 -4.80
CA LEU A 170 10.65 14.41 -4.28
C LEU A 170 10.60 14.49 -2.75
N LYS A 171 11.65 14.05 -2.05
CA LYS A 171 11.72 13.97 -0.58
C LYS A 171 10.56 13.19 0.05
N LYS A 172 10.07 12.17 -0.66
CA LYS A 172 8.99 11.30 -0.22
C LYS A 172 9.56 10.08 0.53
N PRO A 173 8.92 9.66 1.62
CA PRO A 173 9.27 8.41 2.29
C PRO A 173 8.87 7.23 1.41
N LEU A 174 9.72 6.20 1.38
CA LEU A 174 9.52 4.98 0.62
C LEU A 174 9.57 3.76 1.55
N ILE A 175 8.48 3.01 1.61
CA ILE A 175 8.49 1.66 2.20
C ILE A 175 8.67 0.69 1.05
N SER A 176 9.81 -0.01 1.01
CA SER A 176 10.07 -1.04 0.00
C SER A 176 10.28 -2.37 0.69
N ALA A 177 9.65 -3.40 0.13
CA ALA A 177 9.79 -4.77 0.58
C ALA A 177 10.11 -5.69 -0.60
N ALA A 178 10.85 -6.76 -0.33
CA ALA A 178 11.15 -7.80 -1.30
C ALA A 178 10.99 -9.17 -0.65
N ILE A 179 10.73 -10.18 -1.46
CA ILE A 179 10.56 -11.56 -1.02
C ILE A 179 11.21 -12.50 -2.02
N THR A 180 11.71 -13.61 -1.51
CA THR A 180 12.21 -14.73 -2.32
C THR A 180 12.07 -16.01 -1.51
N GLN A 181 11.56 -17.09 -2.11
CA GLN A 181 11.39 -18.39 -1.44
C GLN A 181 10.61 -18.28 -0.11
N TRP A 182 11.32 -18.29 1.02
CA TRP A 182 10.81 -18.21 2.39
C TRP A 182 11.23 -16.95 3.13
N GLU A 183 12.05 -16.08 2.53
CA GLU A 183 12.58 -14.88 3.17
C GLU A 183 11.92 -13.62 2.62
N GLY A 184 11.56 -12.73 3.54
CA GLY A 184 11.09 -11.39 3.23
C GLY A 184 11.95 -10.32 3.89
N GLN A 185 12.12 -9.19 3.20
CA GLN A 185 12.81 -8.02 3.73
C GLN A 185 11.97 -6.77 3.57
N ILE A 186 12.05 -5.86 4.53
CA ILE A 186 11.32 -4.58 4.52
C ILE A 186 12.13 -3.50 5.25
N SER A 187 12.08 -2.28 4.72
CA SER A 187 12.64 -1.08 5.34
C SER A 187 11.84 0.16 4.96
N LEU A 188 11.98 1.22 5.75
CA LEU A 188 11.53 2.57 5.42
C LEU A 188 12.75 3.43 5.04
N TYR A 189 12.82 3.79 3.77
CA TYR A 189 13.84 4.67 3.18
C TYR A 189 13.33 6.11 3.17
N ASP A 190 14.07 7.01 3.82
CA ASP A 190 13.63 8.40 4.01
C ASP A 190 14.83 9.32 4.28
N PRO A 191 15.67 9.59 3.26
CA PRO A 191 16.88 10.39 3.42
C PRO A 191 16.62 11.86 3.73
N ALA A 192 15.45 12.38 3.35
CA ALA A 192 15.03 13.73 3.72
C ALA A 192 14.88 13.92 5.24
N ARG A 193 14.73 12.81 5.98
CA ARG A 193 14.59 12.80 7.45
C ARG A 193 15.68 11.96 8.12
N GLY A 194 16.87 11.94 7.53
CA GLY A 194 18.08 11.36 8.11
C GLY A 194 18.25 9.85 7.93
N GLY A 195 17.33 9.17 7.23
CA GLY A 195 17.48 7.74 6.89
C GLY A 195 18.40 7.48 5.69
N PRO A 196 18.74 6.21 5.40
CA PRO A 196 19.33 5.84 4.12
C PRO A 196 18.28 5.88 3.00
N CYS A 197 18.71 6.00 1.75
CA CYS A 197 17.89 5.61 0.60
C CYS A 197 18.11 4.11 0.28
N TYR A 198 17.33 3.55 -0.64
CA TYR A 198 17.49 2.15 -1.05
C TYR A 198 18.90 1.87 -1.59
N ALA A 199 19.43 2.79 -2.41
CA ALA A 199 20.76 2.68 -3.00
C ALA A 199 21.92 2.80 -2.00
N CYS A 200 21.70 3.28 -0.77
CA CYS A 200 22.70 3.21 0.30
C CYS A 200 22.93 1.76 0.77
N VAL A 201 21.91 0.90 0.63
CA VAL A 201 21.95 -0.50 1.07
C VAL A 201 22.26 -1.43 -0.09
N PHE A 202 21.68 -1.14 -1.26
CA PHE A 202 21.83 -1.91 -2.48
C PHE A 202 22.35 -0.99 -3.60
N PRO A 203 23.68 -0.68 -3.62
CA PRO A 203 24.23 0.35 -4.51
C PRO A 203 24.23 -0.06 -5.99
N THR A 204 24.32 -1.35 -6.29
CA THR A 204 24.36 -1.87 -7.65
C THR A 204 23.22 -2.85 -7.86
N ALA A 205 22.42 -2.63 -8.91
CA ALA A 205 21.42 -3.60 -9.29
C ALA A 205 22.12 -4.91 -9.68
N PRO A 206 21.66 -6.07 -9.19
CA PRO A 206 22.21 -7.35 -9.63
C PRO A 206 21.96 -7.51 -11.14
N SER A 207 22.88 -8.18 -11.84
CA SER A 207 22.71 -8.39 -13.28
C SER A 207 21.44 -9.23 -13.54
N PRO A 208 20.69 -8.96 -14.62
CA PRO A 208 19.47 -9.70 -14.94
C PRO A 208 19.67 -11.22 -15.04
N GLU A 209 20.88 -11.66 -15.44
CA GLU A 209 21.26 -13.07 -15.58
C GLU A 209 21.47 -13.78 -14.23
N LEU A 210 21.79 -13.03 -13.17
CA LEU A 210 22.09 -13.58 -11.84
C LEU A 210 20.87 -13.66 -10.93
N VAL A 211 19.71 -13.15 -11.35
CA VAL A 211 18.51 -13.15 -10.51
C VAL A 211 17.39 -13.95 -11.16
N PRO A 212 17.14 -15.20 -10.72
CA PRO A 212 15.89 -15.85 -11.05
C PRO A 212 14.75 -15.00 -10.49
N ASN A 213 13.81 -14.62 -11.35
CA ASN A 213 12.60 -13.94 -10.89
C ASN A 213 11.82 -14.87 -9.93
N CYS A 214 10.93 -14.31 -9.11
CA CYS A 214 10.10 -15.09 -8.18
C CYS A 214 9.31 -16.22 -8.85
N ALA A 215 9.03 -16.10 -10.16
CA ALA A 215 8.35 -17.15 -10.93
C ALA A 215 9.25 -18.38 -11.19
N ILE A 216 10.58 -18.20 -11.22
CA ILE A 216 11.56 -19.28 -11.38
C ILE A 216 11.98 -19.86 -10.02
N ALA A 217 12.22 -19.01 -9.02
CA ALA A 217 12.68 -19.45 -7.70
C ALA A 217 11.56 -20.02 -6.79
N GLY A 218 10.31 -19.69 -7.08
CA GLY A 218 9.16 -19.99 -6.22
C GLY A 218 9.08 -19.09 -5.00
N VAL A 219 7.87 -18.90 -4.48
CA VAL A 219 7.59 -18.11 -3.26
C VAL A 219 6.53 -18.83 -2.45
N ALA A 220 6.77 -19.02 -1.15
CA ALA A 220 5.81 -19.57 -0.22
C ALA A 220 4.57 -18.68 -0.16
N ALA A 221 3.40 -19.25 -0.49
CA ALA A 221 2.14 -18.51 -0.65
C ALA A 221 1.82 -17.48 0.46
N PRO A 222 2.01 -17.79 1.76
CA PRO A 222 1.67 -16.86 2.84
C PRO A 222 2.69 -15.73 3.06
N LEU A 223 3.94 -15.90 2.62
CA LEU A 223 5.03 -14.95 2.87
C LEU A 223 4.72 -13.53 2.34
N PRO A 224 4.27 -13.34 1.08
CA PRO A 224 3.81 -12.04 0.62
C PRO A 224 2.72 -11.42 1.50
N GLY A 225 1.81 -12.26 2.03
CA GLY A 225 0.77 -11.88 2.99
C GLY A 225 1.36 -11.25 4.26
N VAL A 226 2.31 -11.93 4.87
CA VAL A 226 3.01 -11.47 6.09
C VAL A 226 3.75 -10.16 5.83
N VAL A 227 4.58 -10.13 4.78
CA VAL A 227 5.45 -8.98 4.50
C VAL A 227 4.65 -7.77 4.01
N GLY A 228 3.61 -7.97 3.20
CA GLY A 228 2.75 -6.87 2.77
C GLY A 228 1.87 -6.31 3.90
N ALA A 229 1.47 -7.14 4.88
CA ALA A 229 0.87 -6.63 6.12
C ALA A 229 1.88 -5.81 6.95
N MET A 230 3.16 -6.20 6.96
CA MET A 230 4.23 -5.38 7.56
C MET A 230 4.39 -4.04 6.82
N MET A 231 4.27 -4.01 5.48
CA MET A 231 4.27 -2.76 4.71
C MET A 231 3.15 -1.81 5.14
N ALA A 232 1.92 -2.33 5.27
CA ALA A 232 0.80 -1.54 5.77
C ALA A 232 1.01 -1.08 7.23
N THR A 233 1.60 -1.94 8.07
CA THR A 233 1.93 -1.60 9.46
C THR A 233 2.91 -0.43 9.53
N GLU A 234 3.98 -0.46 8.72
CA GLU A 234 4.93 0.65 8.64
C GLU A 234 4.30 1.93 8.09
N ALA A 235 3.39 1.82 7.12
CA ALA A 235 2.67 2.95 6.58
C ALA A 235 1.76 3.59 7.64
N VAL A 236 1.00 2.78 8.37
CA VAL A 236 0.13 3.24 9.46
C VAL A 236 0.96 3.92 10.54
N LYS A 237 2.04 3.30 11.02
CA LYS A 237 2.94 3.91 12.00
C LYS A 237 3.51 5.24 11.51
N HIS A 238 3.96 5.29 10.26
CA HIS A 238 4.53 6.49 9.68
C HIS A 238 3.54 7.65 9.62
N LEU A 239 2.35 7.42 9.06
CA LEU A 239 1.33 8.44 8.84
C LEU A 239 0.66 8.87 10.14
N SER A 240 0.35 7.91 11.02
CA SER A 240 -0.22 8.19 12.34
C SER A 240 0.81 8.69 13.35
N GLN A 241 2.11 8.67 13.02
CA GLN A 241 3.21 8.97 13.96
C GLN A 241 3.23 8.06 15.20
N ALA A 242 2.75 6.82 15.05
CA ALA A 242 2.69 5.84 16.13
C ALA A 242 4.02 5.09 16.27
N GLY A 243 4.62 5.18 17.46
CA GLY A 243 5.82 4.43 17.83
C GLY A 243 7.02 4.68 16.92
N GLN A 244 7.78 3.62 16.63
CA GLN A 244 8.99 3.68 15.83
C GLN A 244 8.83 2.92 14.51
N THR A 245 9.16 3.57 13.40
CA THR A 245 9.18 2.97 12.06
C THR A 245 10.51 2.29 11.75
N LEU A 246 10.58 1.48 10.71
CA LEU A 246 11.80 0.84 10.20
C LEU A 246 12.79 1.81 9.53
N ARG A 247 12.70 3.13 9.79
CA ARG A 247 13.70 4.07 9.28
C ARG A 247 15.07 3.71 9.83
N GLY A 248 16.05 3.52 8.94
CA GLY A 248 17.41 3.12 9.33
C GLY A 248 17.52 1.67 9.81
N ARG A 249 16.53 0.81 9.50
CA ARG A 249 16.53 -0.60 9.90
C ARG A 249 16.01 -1.47 8.77
N LEU A 250 16.81 -2.47 8.37
CA LEU A 250 16.34 -3.56 7.50
C LEU A 250 15.81 -4.69 8.39
N PHE A 251 14.51 -4.93 8.31
CA PHE A 251 13.89 -6.09 8.94
C PHE A 251 13.85 -7.24 7.96
N ILE A 252 14.37 -8.39 8.37
CA ILE A 252 14.38 -9.63 7.60
C ILE A 252 13.55 -10.66 8.37
N TYR A 253 12.64 -11.32 7.67
CA TYR A 253 11.78 -12.38 8.17
C TYR A 253 12.04 -13.68 7.42
N ASP A 254 12.50 -14.68 8.15
CA ASP A 254 12.63 -16.05 7.68
C ASP A 254 11.36 -16.82 8.08
N ALA A 255 10.47 -17.06 7.11
CA ALA A 255 9.22 -17.77 7.34
C ALA A 255 9.40 -19.27 7.50
N LEU A 256 10.52 -19.85 7.04
CA LEU A 256 10.78 -21.28 7.13
C LEU A 256 11.08 -21.68 8.57
N TYR A 257 11.83 -20.85 9.30
CA TYR A 257 12.19 -21.07 10.70
C TYR A 257 11.43 -20.16 11.68
N GLY A 258 10.59 -19.25 11.19
CA GLY A 258 9.83 -18.30 12.03
C GLY A 258 10.72 -17.31 12.76
N GLN A 259 11.84 -16.92 12.16
CA GLN A 259 12.84 -16.05 12.77
C GLN A 259 12.81 -14.65 12.17
N SER A 260 13.25 -13.67 12.94
CA SER A 260 13.45 -12.31 12.45
C SER A 260 14.81 -11.77 12.82
N ARG A 261 15.36 -10.94 11.94
CA ARG A 261 16.64 -10.26 12.12
C ARG A 261 16.46 -8.78 11.79
N VAL A 262 17.13 -7.91 12.54
CA VAL A 262 17.16 -6.48 12.29
C VAL A 262 18.59 -6.06 12.06
N ILE A 263 18.86 -5.44 10.92
CA ILE A 263 20.15 -4.84 10.58
C ILE A 263 20.00 -3.33 10.63
N PHE A 264 20.83 -2.65 11.41
CA PHE A 264 20.86 -1.19 11.45
C PHE A 264 21.58 -0.66 10.22
N LEU A 265 20.98 0.35 9.59
CA LEU A 265 21.44 0.92 8.34
C LEU A 265 21.90 2.36 8.57
N THR A 266 23.07 2.70 8.02
CA THR A 266 23.60 4.06 8.01
C THR A 266 23.48 4.64 6.60
N PRO A 267 23.11 5.92 6.45
CA PRO A 267 23.21 6.60 5.16
C PRO A 267 24.67 6.58 4.66
N ASP A 268 24.88 6.19 3.42
CA ASP A 268 26.20 6.24 2.80
C ASP A 268 26.51 7.70 2.38
N SER A 269 27.63 8.23 2.87
CA SER A 269 28.10 9.59 2.56
C SER A 269 28.46 9.78 1.09
N ALA A 270 28.81 8.71 0.38
CA ALA A 270 29.16 8.72 -1.04
C ALA A 270 28.00 8.29 -1.97
N CYS A 271 26.79 8.09 -1.43
CA CYS A 271 25.68 7.57 -2.21
C CYS A 271 25.32 8.49 -3.38
N PRO A 272 25.39 8.04 -4.64
CA PRO A 272 25.15 8.89 -5.81
C PRO A 272 23.69 9.37 -5.91
N VAL A 273 22.76 8.69 -5.24
CA VAL A 273 21.33 9.03 -5.31
C VAL A 273 20.92 10.07 -4.26
N CYS A 274 21.26 9.86 -2.98
CA CYS A 274 20.79 10.74 -1.89
C CYS A 274 21.85 11.70 -1.33
N ARG A 275 23.10 11.61 -1.83
CA ARG A 275 24.21 12.53 -1.53
C ARG A 275 24.84 13.12 -2.80
N GLY A 276 24.74 12.42 -3.93
CA GLY A 276 25.16 12.92 -5.24
C GLY A 276 24.38 14.16 -5.68
N ALA A 277 25.02 14.95 -6.54
CA ALA A 277 24.54 16.26 -6.98
C ALA A 277 23.35 16.16 -7.95
N GLY A 278 22.18 16.64 -7.55
CA GLY A 278 21.17 17.17 -8.49
C GLY A 278 20.32 16.15 -9.26
N PRO A 279 19.36 16.63 -10.08
CA PRO A 279 18.03 16.04 -10.23
C PRO A 279 17.88 15.06 -11.41
N GLU A 280 18.90 14.29 -11.76
CA GLU A 280 18.79 13.30 -12.83
C GLU A 280 18.59 11.89 -12.27
N ILE A 281 17.59 11.17 -12.81
CA ILE A 281 17.31 9.75 -12.52
C ILE A 281 18.41 8.94 -13.21
N THR A 282 19.56 8.82 -12.56
CA THR A 282 20.81 8.35 -13.18
C THR A 282 20.92 6.82 -13.29
N LEU A 283 20.46 6.06 -12.30
CA LEU A 283 20.63 4.59 -12.28
C LEU A 283 19.54 3.90 -13.08
N ALA A 284 18.29 4.38 -13.07
CA ALA A 284 17.22 3.74 -13.84
C ALA A 284 17.45 3.79 -15.36
N GLN A 285 18.19 4.79 -15.86
CA GLN A 285 18.52 4.93 -17.29
C GLN A 285 19.67 4.02 -17.74
N ALA A 286 20.57 3.65 -16.83
CA ALA A 286 21.71 2.77 -17.13
C ALA A 286 21.33 1.28 -17.31
N HIS A 287 20.07 0.92 -17.04
CA HIS A 287 19.57 -0.46 -17.05
C HIS A 287 18.44 -0.70 -18.08
N LYS A 288 18.35 0.13 -19.12
CA LYS A 288 17.49 -0.13 -20.30
C LYS A 288 18.05 -1.24 -21.18
#